data_AF-A0A1X7VB27-F1
#
_entry.id   AF-A0A1X7VB27-F1
#
_cell.length_a   1.000
_cell.length_b   1.000
_cell.length_c   1.000
_cell.angle_alpha   90.00
_cell.angle_beta   90.00
_cell.angle_gamma   90.00
#
_symmetry.space_group_name_H-M   'P 1'
#
loop_
_entity.id
_entity.type
_entity.pdbx_description
1 polymer ?
#
loop_
_entity_poly.entity_id
_entity_poly.type
_entity_poly.pdbx_seq_one_letter_code
_entity_poly.pdbx_strand_id
1 'polypeptide(L)'
;MVEEMMNVLHQSERKLTEQAKRVTDAKLKVLSEQRKSAKMSLSLLEDVEDYVEQSLKAGSPQQILRSKKQMMERLSEVTAGINAEELHPKEKADFVLSKDMKSLHHIGDIVTYSSTALEQCRVKKIDHITPAGRTISFLLSIVAPDSSVLCVPLSSLRCSLVSVGKGDQPIHTTVTTTSTDPGVYRIQCNPSTRGTHTVKVQVYDVHLEDTSLVIPINPYLDNITPVRTITKLKGPCGVAVSGDDHVIITERDGHCVTILDREGKKVKSLGRKGGSGNVKFSPCGVAITQDKFILVSDNHRIQKISMDGYLIASVGEFGIEPLQFNTPPCIAISPITGQVYIADRGNHRIQVLNPDLTFSQLFGSEGSANGQFQYPHDIAIDSQGLMYVADTYNHRIQKFSPGGKFVSQFGSKGSGPGQLILPIGITIDTAATGLVYVGDGNHHISVFTSDGVFVRKFGSEGNNIDHIKYPFGLTFDKDGLLYVCDCSNRRLVVY
;
A
#
# COMPACT_ATOMS: atom_id res chain seq x y z
N MET A 1 -14.84 -22.57 -48.59
CA MET A 1 -15.17 -21.68 -47.44
C MET A 1 -16.30 -22.19 -46.56
N VAL A 2 -17.58 -22.19 -47.00
CA VAL A 2 -18.70 -22.65 -46.14
C VAL A 2 -18.64 -24.16 -45.86
N GLU A 3 -18.31 -24.96 -46.89
CA GLU A 3 -18.18 -26.41 -46.77
C GLU A 3 -16.97 -26.84 -45.92
N GLU A 4 -15.85 -26.12 -46.03
CA GLU A 4 -14.69 -26.28 -45.15
C GLU A 4 -15.02 -25.91 -43.69
N MET A 5 -15.78 -24.82 -43.46
CA MET A 5 -16.25 -24.46 -42.12
C MET A 5 -17.16 -25.53 -41.52
N MET A 6 -18.10 -26.09 -42.29
CA MET A 6 -18.96 -27.18 -41.80
C MET A 6 -18.15 -28.45 -41.49
N ASN A 7 -17.15 -28.78 -42.31
CA ASN A 7 -16.27 -29.92 -42.04
C ASN A 7 -15.46 -29.74 -40.75
N VAL A 8 -14.93 -28.53 -40.51
CA VAL A 8 -14.20 -28.21 -39.26
C VAL A 8 -15.13 -28.27 -38.04
N LEU A 9 -16.38 -27.81 -38.18
CA LEU A 9 -17.38 -27.89 -37.11
C LEU A 9 -17.76 -29.35 -36.77
N HIS A 10 -18.02 -30.20 -37.77
CA HIS A 10 -18.30 -31.62 -37.53
C HIS A 10 -17.10 -32.38 -36.97
N GLN A 11 -15.88 -32.00 -37.36
CA GLN A 11 -14.67 -32.57 -36.77
C GLN A 11 -14.51 -32.17 -35.30
N SER A 12 -14.81 -30.91 -34.96
CA SER A 12 -14.82 -30.44 -33.57
C SER A 12 -15.92 -31.15 -32.76
N GLU A 13 -17.15 -31.26 -33.26
CA GLU A 13 -18.26 -31.97 -32.61
C GLU A 13 -17.91 -33.41 -32.25
N ARG A 14 -17.30 -34.16 -33.19
CA ARG A 14 -16.82 -35.53 -32.94
C ARG A 14 -15.74 -35.57 -31.87
N LYS A 15 -14.78 -34.64 -31.92
CA LYS A 15 -13.70 -34.54 -30.93
C LYS A 15 -14.23 -34.26 -29.52
N LEU A 16 -15.21 -33.35 -29.40
CA LEU A 16 -15.86 -33.01 -28.13
C LEU A 16 -16.65 -34.16 -27.56
N THR A 17 -17.39 -34.88 -28.41
CA THR A 17 -18.16 -36.06 -27.98
C THR A 17 -17.23 -37.15 -27.44
N GLU A 18 -16.11 -37.38 -28.11
CA GLU A 18 -15.09 -38.34 -27.69
C GLU A 18 -14.39 -37.92 -26.39
N GLN A 19 -14.06 -36.64 -26.23
CA GLN A 19 -13.49 -36.10 -24.99
C GLN A 19 -14.48 -36.23 -23.82
N ALA A 20 -15.75 -35.84 -24.02
CA ALA A 20 -16.80 -35.95 -23.00
C ALA A 20 -16.99 -37.41 -22.55
N LYS A 21 -16.94 -38.35 -23.50
CA LYS A 21 -17.03 -39.77 -23.21
C LYS A 21 -15.85 -40.27 -22.37
N ARG A 22 -14.60 -39.94 -22.77
CA ARG A 22 -13.40 -40.32 -22.01
C ARG A 22 -13.41 -39.79 -20.58
N VAL A 23 -13.82 -38.54 -20.39
CA VAL A 23 -13.96 -37.94 -19.07
C VAL A 23 -15.04 -38.68 -18.26
N THR A 24 -16.21 -38.92 -18.85
CA THR A 24 -17.30 -39.67 -18.19
C THR A 24 -16.85 -41.07 -17.78
N ASP A 25 -16.15 -41.79 -18.65
CA ASP A 25 -15.66 -43.15 -18.40
C ASP A 25 -14.61 -43.19 -17.29
N ALA A 26 -13.66 -42.24 -17.27
CA ALA A 26 -12.68 -42.12 -16.20
C ALA A 26 -13.34 -41.84 -14.84
N LYS A 27 -14.35 -40.96 -14.81
CA LYS A 27 -15.12 -40.63 -13.60
C LYS A 27 -15.92 -41.82 -13.06
N LEU A 28 -16.64 -42.50 -13.95
CA LEU A 28 -17.39 -43.70 -13.60
C LEU A 28 -16.47 -44.78 -13.02
N LYS A 29 -15.24 -44.89 -13.53
CA LYS A 29 -14.24 -45.81 -12.98
C LYS A 29 -13.87 -45.46 -11.53
N VAL A 30 -13.49 -44.21 -11.24
CA VAL A 30 -13.15 -43.77 -9.88
C VAL A 30 -14.30 -44.00 -8.91
N LEU A 31 -15.52 -43.58 -9.28
CA LEU A 31 -16.71 -43.79 -8.45
C LEU A 31 -17.04 -45.28 -8.26
N SER A 32 -16.80 -46.12 -9.26
CA SER A 32 -17.01 -47.58 -9.15
C SER A 32 -16.04 -48.23 -8.15
N GLU A 33 -14.79 -47.80 -8.14
CA GLU A 33 -13.76 -48.28 -7.22
C GLU A 33 -14.08 -47.84 -5.78
N GLN A 34 -14.47 -46.57 -5.58
CA GLN A 34 -14.92 -46.07 -4.27
C GLN A 34 -16.15 -46.82 -3.76
N ARG A 35 -17.14 -47.06 -4.64
CA ARG A 35 -18.34 -47.84 -4.29
C ARG A 35 -17.99 -49.27 -3.89
N LYS A 36 -16.98 -49.89 -4.53
CA LYS A 36 -16.50 -51.23 -4.18
C LYS A 36 -15.81 -51.22 -2.82
N SER A 37 -14.96 -50.23 -2.54
CA SER A 37 -14.29 -50.04 -1.24
C SER A 37 -15.32 -49.89 -0.11
N ALA A 38 -16.29 -48.97 -0.28
CA ALA A 38 -17.35 -48.73 0.70
C ALA A 38 -18.22 -49.98 0.98
N LYS A 39 -18.55 -50.76 -0.06
CA LYS A 39 -19.26 -52.04 0.12
C LYS A 39 -18.46 -53.07 0.92
N MET A 40 -17.15 -53.12 0.72
CA MET A 40 -16.27 -54.03 1.45
C MET A 40 -16.18 -53.63 2.92
N SER A 41 -16.08 -52.32 3.21
CA SER A 41 -16.14 -51.81 4.59
C SER A 41 -17.47 -52.09 5.27
N LEU A 42 -18.60 -51.96 4.54
CA LEU A 42 -19.92 -52.30 5.08
C LEU A 42 -20.03 -53.78 5.47
N SER A 43 -19.58 -54.69 4.58
CA SER A 43 -19.57 -56.13 4.88
C SER A 43 -18.75 -56.48 6.11
N LEU A 44 -17.60 -55.83 6.32
CA LEU A 44 -16.78 -56.05 7.51
C LEU A 44 -17.46 -55.56 8.79
N LEU A 45 -18.25 -54.49 8.72
CA LEU A 45 -19.03 -53.99 9.85
C LEU A 45 -20.20 -54.92 10.17
N GLU A 46 -20.90 -55.44 9.15
CA GLU A 46 -21.97 -56.43 9.30
C GLU A 46 -21.45 -57.72 9.96
N ASP A 47 -20.27 -58.23 9.55
CA ASP A 47 -19.64 -59.40 10.17
C ASP A 47 -19.34 -59.19 11.67
N VAL A 48 -18.92 -57.98 12.06
CA VAL A 48 -18.67 -57.63 13.46
C VAL A 48 -19.97 -57.52 14.24
N GLU A 49 -21.01 -56.92 13.63
CA GLU A 49 -22.35 -56.83 14.23
C GLU A 49 -22.91 -58.21 14.53
N ASP A 50 -22.87 -59.12 13.55
CA ASP A 50 -23.31 -60.51 13.72
C ASP A 50 -22.52 -61.25 14.81
N TYR A 51 -21.19 -61.08 14.84
CA TYR A 51 -20.34 -61.67 15.88
C TYR A 51 -20.70 -61.17 17.29
N VAL A 52 -20.94 -59.86 17.43
CA VAL A 52 -21.33 -59.25 18.70
C VAL A 52 -22.73 -59.73 19.10
N GLU A 53 -23.67 -59.77 18.16
CA GLU A 53 -25.04 -60.19 18.42
C GLU A 53 -25.12 -61.66 18.86
N GLN A 54 -24.39 -62.56 18.18
CA GLN A 54 -24.29 -63.97 18.56
C GLN A 54 -23.63 -64.15 19.94
N SER A 55 -22.58 -63.38 20.23
CA SER A 55 -21.89 -63.42 21.52
C SER A 55 -22.78 -62.95 22.67
N LEU A 56 -23.65 -61.97 22.42
CA LEU A 56 -24.64 -61.48 23.39
C LEU A 56 -25.80 -62.46 23.59
N LYS A 57 -26.23 -63.17 22.54
CA LYS A 57 -27.32 -64.16 22.62
C LYS A 57 -26.89 -65.48 23.29
N ALA A 58 -25.65 -65.91 23.14
CA ALA A 58 -25.17 -67.22 23.61
C ALA A 58 -24.50 -67.22 25.00
N GLY A 59 -24.08 -66.05 25.51
CA GLY A 59 -23.27 -65.96 26.72
C GLY A 59 -24.09 -65.75 28.01
N SER A 60 -23.68 -66.39 29.11
CA SER A 60 -24.10 -65.97 30.46
C SER A 60 -23.51 -64.58 30.80
N PRO A 61 -24.11 -63.79 31.72
CA PRO A 61 -23.63 -62.44 32.05
C PRO A 61 -22.13 -62.37 32.41
N GLN A 62 -21.60 -63.40 33.08
CA GLN A 62 -20.18 -63.48 33.45
C GLN A 62 -19.26 -63.77 32.24
N GLN A 63 -19.74 -64.50 31.23
CA GLN A 63 -19.00 -64.76 29.99
C GLN A 63 -18.98 -63.54 29.05
N ILE A 64 -20.09 -62.79 29.00
CA ILE A 64 -20.17 -61.53 28.24
C ILE A 64 -19.17 -60.51 28.80
N LEU A 65 -19.08 -60.37 30.12
CA LEU A 65 -18.13 -59.49 30.80
C LEU A 65 -16.66 -59.85 30.49
N ARG A 66 -16.33 -61.15 30.40
CA ARG A 66 -14.98 -61.61 30.02
C ARG A 66 -14.67 -61.38 28.54
N SER A 67 -15.67 -61.53 27.67
CA SER A 67 -15.52 -61.40 26.21
C SER A 67 -15.61 -59.95 25.73
N LYS A 68 -16.09 -59.01 26.57
CA LYS A 68 -16.22 -57.58 26.28
C LYS A 68 -14.92 -56.96 25.78
N LYS A 69 -13.78 -57.32 26.39
CA LYS A 69 -12.47 -56.80 25.99
C LYS A 69 -12.10 -57.24 24.56
N GLN A 70 -12.29 -58.52 24.25
CA GLN A 70 -12.04 -59.08 22.92
C GLN A 70 -12.99 -58.51 21.86
N MET A 71 -14.26 -58.27 22.19
CA MET A 71 -15.23 -57.62 21.29
C MET A 71 -14.81 -56.18 20.97
N MET A 72 -14.37 -55.41 21.98
CA MET A 72 -13.87 -54.04 21.75
C MET A 72 -12.56 -54.01 20.96
N GLU A 73 -11.65 -54.96 21.19
CA GLU A 73 -10.41 -55.08 20.41
C GLU A 73 -10.71 -55.37 18.93
N ARG A 74 -11.59 -56.33 18.63
CA ARG A 74 -12.01 -56.60 17.24
C ARG A 74 -12.71 -55.43 16.57
N LEU A 75 -13.61 -54.74 17.28
CA LEU A 75 -14.26 -53.55 16.75
C LEU A 75 -13.24 -52.45 16.43
N SER A 76 -12.25 -52.26 17.30
CA SER A 76 -11.17 -51.29 17.10
C SER A 76 -10.27 -51.67 15.92
N GLU A 77 -9.94 -52.94 15.75
CA GLU A 77 -9.14 -53.44 14.62
C GLU A 77 -9.84 -53.20 13.28
N VAL A 78 -11.14 -53.53 13.18
CA VAL A 78 -11.93 -53.32 11.96
C VAL A 78 -12.13 -51.83 11.68
N THR A 79 -12.43 -51.04 12.71
CA THR A 79 -12.61 -49.58 12.56
C THR A 79 -11.30 -48.89 12.14
N ALA A 80 -10.15 -49.33 12.65
CA ALA A 80 -8.84 -48.79 12.26
C ALA A 80 -8.46 -49.13 10.80
N GLY A 81 -9.01 -50.21 10.24
CA GLY A 81 -8.81 -50.59 8.84
C GLY A 81 -9.70 -49.82 7.84
N ILE A 82 -10.69 -49.06 8.31
CA ILE A 82 -11.58 -48.27 7.45
C ILE A 82 -10.96 -46.89 7.20
N ASN A 83 -10.53 -46.64 5.96
CA ASN A 83 -10.05 -45.32 5.57
C ASN A 83 -11.22 -44.36 5.29
N ALA A 84 -11.54 -43.50 6.27
CA ALA A 84 -12.62 -42.53 6.14
C ALA A 84 -12.43 -41.54 4.96
N GLU A 85 -11.19 -41.25 4.55
CA GLU A 85 -10.92 -40.37 3.41
C GLU A 85 -11.28 -41.00 2.05
N GLU A 86 -11.34 -42.34 1.96
CA GLU A 86 -11.80 -43.02 0.74
C GLU A 86 -13.32 -43.04 0.58
N LEU A 87 -14.06 -42.82 1.67
CA LEU A 87 -15.53 -42.79 1.70
C LEU A 87 -16.11 -41.46 1.21
N HIS A 88 -15.31 -40.40 1.16
CA HIS A 88 -15.72 -39.13 0.57
C HIS A 88 -15.61 -39.19 -0.97
N PRO A 89 -16.63 -38.74 -1.73
CA PRO A 89 -16.53 -38.62 -3.18
C PRO A 89 -15.35 -37.70 -3.53
N LYS A 90 -14.32 -38.23 -4.19
CA LYS A 90 -13.09 -37.48 -4.50
C LYS A 90 -13.22 -36.61 -5.75
N GLU A 91 -14.27 -36.80 -6.54
CA GLU A 91 -14.51 -36.02 -7.75
C GLU A 91 -15.47 -34.86 -7.50
N LYS A 92 -15.01 -33.64 -7.79
CA LYS A 92 -15.85 -32.46 -8.04
C LYS A 92 -15.74 -32.10 -9.52
N ALA A 93 -16.83 -31.65 -10.13
CA ALA A 93 -16.86 -31.33 -11.56
C ALA A 93 -17.58 -30.02 -11.84
N ASP A 94 -16.95 -29.16 -12.62
CA ASP A 94 -17.62 -28.25 -13.54
C ASP A 94 -17.06 -28.47 -14.95
N PHE A 95 -17.96 -28.54 -15.94
CA PHE A 95 -17.58 -28.52 -17.35
C PHE A 95 -17.45 -27.08 -17.78
N VAL A 96 -16.26 -26.69 -18.23
CA VAL A 96 -16.01 -25.35 -18.74
C VAL A 96 -15.76 -25.46 -20.23
N LEU A 97 -16.70 -24.91 -21.01
CA LEU A 97 -16.55 -24.78 -22.45
C LEU A 97 -15.63 -23.59 -22.74
N SER A 98 -14.46 -23.84 -23.33
CA SER A 98 -13.64 -22.76 -23.88
C SER A 98 -14.37 -22.11 -25.06
N LYS A 99 -14.60 -20.80 -24.97
CA LYS A 99 -15.13 -19.96 -26.06
C LYS A 99 -14.03 -19.08 -26.63
N ASP A 100 -12.96 -19.67 -27.15
CA ASP A 100 -11.98 -18.91 -27.93
C ASP A 100 -12.38 -18.90 -29.41
N MET A 101 -13.02 -17.80 -29.84
CA MET A 101 -13.50 -17.63 -31.22
C MET A 101 -12.39 -17.28 -32.23
N LYS A 102 -11.13 -17.15 -31.78
CA LYS A 102 -10.01 -16.76 -32.65
C LYS A 102 -9.49 -17.88 -33.55
N SER A 103 -9.82 -19.14 -33.27
CA SER A 103 -9.48 -20.29 -34.11
C SER A 103 -10.65 -21.28 -34.19
N LEU A 104 -11.13 -21.54 -35.40
CA LEU A 104 -12.18 -22.54 -35.68
C LEU A 104 -11.79 -23.96 -35.22
N HIS A 105 -10.50 -24.22 -34.98
CA HIS A 105 -9.97 -25.53 -34.56
C HIS A 105 -10.07 -25.81 -33.05
N HIS A 106 -10.41 -24.82 -32.22
CA HIS A 106 -10.42 -24.92 -30.76
C HIS A 106 -11.77 -24.60 -30.10
N ILE A 107 -12.85 -24.55 -30.89
CA ILE A 107 -14.19 -24.27 -30.37
C ILE A 107 -14.66 -25.41 -29.45
N GLY A 108 -14.89 -25.09 -28.18
CA GLY A 108 -15.59 -25.96 -27.24
C GLY A 108 -14.74 -26.99 -26.49
N ASP A 109 -13.40 -26.99 -26.64
CA ASP A 109 -12.52 -27.96 -25.96
C ASP A 109 -12.88 -28.08 -24.46
N ILE A 110 -13.07 -29.32 -23.99
CA ILE A 110 -13.42 -29.61 -22.59
C ILE A 110 -12.12 -29.63 -21.79
N VAL A 111 -11.95 -28.66 -20.89
CA VAL A 111 -10.80 -28.67 -19.98
C VAL A 111 -11.21 -29.29 -18.64
N THR A 112 -10.57 -30.41 -18.31
CA THR A 112 -10.71 -31.07 -17.01
C THR A 112 -9.62 -30.63 -16.06
N TYR A 113 -9.99 -30.04 -14.94
CA TYR A 113 -9.05 -29.65 -13.89
C TYR A 113 -9.18 -30.63 -12.73
N SER A 114 -8.23 -31.57 -12.62
CA SER A 114 -8.06 -32.35 -11.39
C SER A 114 -7.61 -31.43 -10.26
N SER A 115 -7.77 -31.85 -9.00
CA SER A 115 -7.26 -31.11 -7.84
C SER A 115 -5.76 -30.77 -7.98
N THR A 116 -4.98 -31.72 -8.50
CA THR A 116 -3.55 -31.54 -8.80
C THR A 116 -3.26 -30.52 -9.91
N ALA A 117 -4.14 -30.36 -10.90
CA ALA A 117 -3.99 -29.36 -11.96
C ALA A 117 -4.36 -27.95 -11.46
N LEU A 118 -5.31 -27.84 -10.53
CA LEU A 118 -5.69 -26.58 -9.90
C LEU A 118 -4.54 -26.04 -9.02
N GLU A 119 -3.82 -26.88 -8.28
CA GLU A 119 -2.66 -26.47 -7.48
C GLU A 119 -1.53 -25.85 -8.32
N GLN A 120 -1.43 -26.22 -9.60
CA GLN A 120 -0.44 -25.67 -10.53
C GLN A 120 -0.90 -24.38 -11.21
N CYS A 121 -2.15 -23.97 -11.02
CA CYS A 121 -2.69 -22.74 -11.58
C CYS A 121 -2.17 -21.53 -10.79
N ARG A 122 -1.86 -20.45 -11.52
CA ARG A 122 -1.38 -19.20 -10.94
C ARG A 122 -2.44 -18.13 -10.99
N VAL A 123 -2.43 -17.29 -9.97
CA VAL A 123 -3.25 -16.08 -9.94
C VAL A 123 -2.50 -14.99 -10.69
N LYS A 124 -3.07 -14.55 -11.82
CA LYS A 124 -2.59 -13.36 -12.55
C LYS A 124 -3.49 -12.18 -12.23
N LYS A 125 -2.93 -11.19 -11.53
CA LYS A 125 -3.57 -9.92 -11.24
C LYS A 125 -3.44 -8.97 -12.45
N ILE A 126 -4.51 -8.25 -12.76
CA ILE A 126 -4.49 -7.13 -13.72
C ILE A 126 -4.62 -5.83 -12.91
N ASP A 127 -3.58 -5.01 -12.96
CA ASP A 127 -3.41 -3.80 -12.13
C ASP A 127 -4.28 -2.63 -12.61
N HIS A 128 -5.59 -2.74 -12.42
CA HIS A 128 -6.50 -1.61 -12.48
C HIS A 128 -7.28 -1.50 -11.18
N ILE A 129 -6.71 -0.75 -10.24
CA ILE A 129 -7.36 -0.44 -8.97
C ILE A 129 -8.23 0.80 -9.19
N THR A 130 -9.54 0.64 -9.08
CA THR A 130 -10.49 1.78 -9.14
C THR A 130 -10.95 2.12 -7.72
N PRO A 131 -10.55 3.28 -7.16
CA PRO A 131 -11.07 3.74 -5.88
C PRO A 131 -12.51 4.25 -6.06
N ALA A 132 -13.47 3.61 -5.39
CA ALA A 132 -14.83 4.12 -5.28
C ALA A 132 -15.19 4.21 -3.79
N GLY A 133 -14.76 5.30 -3.14
CA GLY A 133 -14.92 5.47 -1.69
C GLY A 133 -14.06 4.50 -0.86
N ARG A 134 -14.66 3.83 0.14
CA ARG A 134 -13.99 2.82 1.00
C ARG A 134 -13.83 1.45 0.35
N THR A 135 -14.44 1.25 -0.83
CA THR A 135 -14.40 -0.02 -1.55
C THR A 135 -13.37 0.04 -2.67
N ILE A 136 -12.46 -0.93 -2.65
CA ILE A 136 -11.45 -1.13 -3.67
C ILE A 136 -11.94 -2.21 -4.61
N SER A 137 -11.76 -2.02 -5.91
CA SER A 137 -11.93 -3.10 -6.88
C SER A 137 -10.66 -3.35 -7.68
N PHE A 138 -10.34 -4.62 -7.92
CA PHE A 138 -9.25 -5.05 -8.79
C PHE A 138 -9.68 -6.29 -9.61
N LEU A 139 -8.94 -6.57 -10.68
CA LEU A 139 -9.21 -7.69 -11.57
C LEU A 139 -8.26 -8.86 -11.29
N LEU A 140 -8.86 -10.05 -11.24
CA LEU A 140 -8.21 -11.33 -10.95
C LEU A 140 -8.49 -12.28 -12.11
N SER A 141 -7.44 -12.91 -12.63
CA SER A 141 -7.55 -14.02 -13.58
C SER A 141 -6.78 -15.21 -13.05
N ILE A 142 -7.31 -16.42 -13.28
CA ILE A 142 -6.62 -17.66 -12.93
C ILE A 142 -6.06 -18.23 -14.21
N VAL A 143 -4.77 -18.59 -14.21
CA VAL A 143 -4.03 -19.00 -15.39
C VAL A 143 -3.53 -20.43 -15.17
N ALA A 144 -3.86 -21.33 -16.08
CA ALA A 144 -3.37 -22.70 -16.07
C ALA A 144 -1.90 -22.77 -16.52
N PRO A 145 -1.19 -23.90 -16.28
CA PRO A 145 0.23 -24.05 -16.65
C PRO A 145 0.54 -23.82 -18.13
N ASP A 146 -0.44 -24.01 -19.00
CA ASP A 146 -0.36 -23.78 -20.46
C ASP A 146 -0.64 -22.31 -20.86
N SER A 147 -0.74 -21.40 -19.88
CA SER A 147 -1.06 -19.99 -20.05
C SER A 147 -2.51 -19.68 -20.48
N SER A 148 -3.41 -20.66 -20.48
CA SER A 148 -4.84 -20.43 -20.71
C SER A 148 -5.54 -19.82 -19.49
N VAL A 149 -6.54 -18.95 -19.73
CA VAL A 149 -7.35 -18.32 -18.67
C VAL A 149 -8.49 -19.25 -18.26
N LEU A 150 -8.57 -19.54 -16.97
CA LEU A 150 -9.53 -20.44 -16.36
C LEU A 150 -10.87 -19.74 -16.09
N CYS A 151 -11.97 -20.32 -16.59
CA CYS A 151 -13.33 -19.89 -16.24
C CYS A 151 -13.93 -20.82 -15.17
N VAL A 152 -13.93 -20.39 -13.91
CA VAL A 152 -14.56 -21.05 -12.76
C VAL A 152 -15.94 -20.43 -12.45
N PRO A 153 -16.95 -21.21 -12.03
CA PRO A 153 -18.20 -20.66 -11.52
C PRO A 153 -18.00 -19.81 -10.26
N LEU A 154 -18.75 -18.70 -10.15
CA LEU A 154 -18.70 -17.78 -8.99
C LEU A 154 -19.01 -18.48 -7.67
N SER A 155 -19.89 -19.49 -7.67
CA SER A 155 -20.23 -20.29 -6.49
C SER A 155 -19.03 -21.04 -5.90
N SER A 156 -18.04 -21.33 -6.74
CA SER A 156 -16.89 -22.18 -6.43
C SER A 156 -15.61 -21.38 -6.19
N LEU A 157 -15.66 -20.05 -6.33
CA LEU A 157 -14.51 -19.15 -6.14
C LEU A 157 -14.66 -18.38 -4.82
N ARG A 158 -13.64 -18.49 -3.97
CA ARG A 158 -13.50 -17.70 -2.75
C ARG A 158 -12.20 -16.92 -2.82
N CYS A 159 -12.28 -15.64 -2.49
CA CYS A 159 -11.12 -14.77 -2.37
C CYS A 159 -11.14 -14.17 -0.97
N SER A 160 -10.00 -14.15 -0.28
CA SER A 160 -9.84 -13.43 0.97
C SER A 160 -8.51 -12.66 0.94
N LEU A 161 -8.46 -11.55 1.67
CA LEU A 161 -7.23 -10.80 1.85
C LEU A 161 -6.82 -10.86 3.31
N VAL A 162 -5.55 -11.13 3.56
CA VAL A 162 -4.98 -11.14 4.91
C VAL A 162 -3.91 -10.05 4.97
N SER A 163 -3.98 -9.18 5.97
CA SER A 163 -2.95 -8.15 6.19
C SER A 163 -1.68 -8.80 6.70
N VAL A 164 -0.53 -8.49 6.11
CA VAL A 164 0.76 -8.98 6.61
C VAL A 164 1.14 -8.17 7.87
N GLY A 165 1.33 -8.82 9.03
CA GLY A 165 1.94 -8.23 10.23
C GLY A 165 1.02 -7.64 11.32
N LYS A 166 -0.32 -7.69 11.16
CA LYS A 166 -1.30 -7.43 12.23
C LYS A 166 -2.29 -8.59 12.21
N GLY A 167 -2.61 -9.17 13.38
CA GLY A 167 -3.29 -10.46 13.57
C GLY A 167 -4.24 -10.90 12.45
N ASP A 168 -4.12 -12.19 12.06
CA ASP A 168 -4.68 -12.85 10.88
C ASP A 168 -6.22 -12.86 10.77
N GLN A 169 -6.89 -11.70 10.81
CA GLN A 169 -8.30 -11.61 10.47
C GLN A 169 -8.46 -11.37 8.96
N PRO A 170 -9.11 -12.29 8.22
CA PRO A 170 -9.33 -12.13 6.80
C PRO A 170 -10.34 -11.01 6.52
N ILE A 171 -9.99 -10.11 5.59
CA ILE A 171 -10.87 -9.09 5.05
C ILE A 171 -11.87 -9.77 4.12
N HIS A 172 -13.15 -9.55 4.39
CA HIS A 172 -14.23 -10.07 3.55
C HIS A 172 -14.19 -9.43 2.16
N THR A 173 -14.28 -10.26 1.12
CA THR A 173 -14.31 -9.80 -0.27
C THR A 173 -15.62 -10.21 -0.96
N THR A 174 -15.98 -9.48 -2.00
CA THR A 174 -17.09 -9.80 -2.89
C THR A 174 -16.51 -10.06 -4.28
N VAL A 175 -16.81 -11.24 -4.84
CA VAL A 175 -16.33 -11.67 -6.15
C VAL A 175 -17.46 -11.52 -7.16
N THR A 176 -17.20 -10.84 -8.28
CA THR A 176 -18.17 -10.63 -9.37
C THR A 176 -17.53 -10.96 -10.71
N THR A 177 -18.33 -11.38 -11.70
CA THR A 177 -17.85 -11.57 -13.07
C THR A 177 -17.82 -10.25 -13.82
N THR A 178 -16.89 -10.12 -14.76
CA THR A 178 -16.91 -9.02 -15.73
C THR A 178 -17.74 -9.45 -16.95
N SER A 179 -18.49 -8.52 -17.55
CA SER A 179 -19.31 -8.82 -18.74
C SER A 179 -18.47 -8.91 -20.03
N THR A 180 -17.23 -8.42 -19.99
CA THR A 180 -16.37 -8.25 -21.18
C THR A 180 -15.42 -9.41 -21.41
N ASP A 181 -14.93 -10.06 -20.34
CA ASP A 181 -13.84 -11.04 -20.44
C ASP A 181 -14.14 -12.30 -19.61
N PRO A 182 -14.53 -13.41 -20.27
CA PRO A 182 -14.72 -14.70 -19.60
C PRO A 182 -13.45 -15.13 -18.85
N GLY A 183 -13.60 -15.48 -17.57
CA GLY A 183 -12.47 -15.93 -16.72
C GLY A 183 -11.71 -14.81 -16.01
N VAL A 184 -12.16 -13.56 -16.18
CA VAL A 184 -11.69 -12.41 -15.39
C VAL A 184 -12.75 -12.02 -14.37
N TYR A 185 -12.35 -12.05 -13.10
CA TYR A 185 -13.19 -11.74 -11.95
C TYR A 185 -12.84 -10.37 -11.39
N ARG A 186 -13.86 -9.59 -11.05
CA ARG A 186 -13.71 -8.36 -10.28
C ARG A 186 -13.86 -8.69 -8.80
N ILE A 187 -12.79 -8.44 -8.05
CA ILE A 187 -12.77 -8.58 -6.60
C ILE A 187 -13.01 -7.20 -6.00
N GLN A 188 -14.02 -7.09 -5.14
CA GLN A 188 -14.32 -5.90 -4.34
C GLN A 188 -14.02 -6.18 -2.87
N CYS A 189 -13.34 -5.26 -2.20
CA CYS A 189 -13.05 -5.40 -0.77
C CYS A 189 -12.99 -4.05 -0.06
N ASN A 190 -13.18 -4.07 1.26
CA ASN A 190 -13.10 -2.90 2.13
C ASN A 190 -11.94 -3.11 3.13
N PRO A 191 -10.68 -2.88 2.72
CA PRO A 191 -9.53 -3.06 3.60
C PRO A 191 -9.49 -2.00 4.70
N SER A 192 -9.14 -2.43 5.93
CA SER A 192 -8.99 -1.57 7.10
C SER A 192 -7.52 -1.16 7.36
N THR A 193 -6.56 -1.82 6.70
CA THR A 193 -5.12 -1.57 6.84
C THR A 193 -4.48 -1.27 5.48
N ARG A 194 -3.39 -0.51 5.51
CA ARG A 194 -2.54 -0.20 4.34
C ARG A 194 -1.43 -1.25 4.18
N GLY A 195 -0.85 -1.35 2.99
CA GLY A 195 0.36 -2.13 2.74
C GLY A 195 0.12 -3.45 2.00
N THR A 196 1.07 -4.37 2.11
CA THR A 196 1.01 -5.67 1.44
C THR A 196 -0.01 -6.56 2.12
N HIS A 197 -0.97 -7.02 1.33
CA HIS A 197 -1.97 -8.01 1.71
C HIS A 197 -1.71 -9.28 0.93
N THR A 198 -1.80 -10.42 1.61
CA THR A 198 -1.79 -11.72 0.95
C THR A 198 -3.19 -12.00 0.41
N VAL A 199 -3.30 -12.12 -0.90
CA VAL A 199 -4.50 -12.55 -1.61
C VAL A 199 -4.50 -14.08 -1.60
N LYS A 200 -5.44 -14.64 -0.84
CA LYS A 200 -5.69 -16.08 -0.79
C LYS A 200 -6.88 -16.40 -1.68
N VAL A 201 -6.64 -17.21 -2.70
CA VAL A 201 -7.67 -17.64 -3.66
C VAL A 201 -7.90 -19.13 -3.46
N GLN A 202 -9.16 -19.49 -3.23
CA GLN A 202 -9.61 -20.86 -3.10
C GLN A 202 -10.60 -21.15 -4.22
N VAL A 203 -10.36 -22.24 -4.93
CA VAL A 203 -11.21 -22.76 -5.99
C VAL A 203 -11.69 -24.15 -5.57
N TYR A 204 -12.99 -24.29 -5.32
CA TYR A 204 -13.57 -25.43 -4.59
C TYR A 204 -12.90 -25.61 -3.21
N ASP A 205 -12.21 -26.73 -2.99
CA ASP A 205 -11.48 -27.03 -1.75
C ASP A 205 -9.96 -26.86 -1.91
N VAL A 206 -9.50 -26.40 -3.09
CA VAL A 206 -8.08 -26.25 -3.41
C VAL A 206 -7.66 -24.80 -3.19
N HIS A 207 -6.59 -24.61 -2.42
CA HIS A 207 -5.95 -23.31 -2.23
C HIS A 207 -4.88 -23.10 -3.30
N LEU A 208 -4.96 -21.98 -4.01
CA LEU A 208 -3.95 -21.59 -4.98
C LEU A 208 -2.76 -20.91 -4.30
N GLU A 209 -1.67 -20.76 -5.03
CA GLU A 209 -0.47 -20.06 -4.55
C GLU A 209 -0.80 -18.61 -4.13
N ASP A 210 -0.33 -18.25 -2.93
CA ASP A 210 -0.55 -16.94 -2.33
C ASP A 210 0.06 -15.84 -3.21
N THR A 211 -0.73 -14.82 -3.52
CA THR A 211 -0.28 -13.66 -4.32
C THR A 211 -0.31 -12.41 -3.47
N SER A 212 0.67 -11.52 -3.64
CA SER A 212 0.72 -10.27 -2.90
C SER A 212 -0.04 -9.15 -3.62
N LEU A 213 -0.87 -8.42 -2.88
CA LEU A 213 -1.51 -7.19 -3.31
C LEU A 213 -1.04 -6.04 -2.42
N VAL A 214 -0.36 -5.06 -3.00
CA VAL A 214 -0.17 -3.79 -2.33
C VAL A 214 -1.46 -2.99 -2.44
N ILE A 215 -2.08 -2.71 -1.30
CA ILE A 215 -3.22 -1.81 -1.21
C ILE A 215 -2.67 -0.41 -0.90
N PRO A 216 -2.70 0.53 -1.87
CA PRO A 216 -2.15 1.88 -1.68
C PRO A 216 -3.11 2.80 -0.91
N ILE A 217 -4.31 2.32 -0.58
CA ILE A 217 -5.38 3.18 -0.04
C ILE A 217 -5.33 3.16 1.48
N ASN A 218 -5.24 4.36 2.04
CA ASN A 218 -5.40 4.65 3.45
C ASN A 218 -6.90 4.89 3.77
N PRO A 219 -7.63 3.95 4.40
CA PRO A 219 -9.04 4.13 4.78
C PRO A 219 -9.23 5.16 5.91
N TYR A 220 -8.15 5.67 6.51
CA TYR A 220 -8.22 6.61 7.63
C TYR A 220 -8.39 8.07 7.23
N LEU A 221 -8.24 8.44 5.94
CA LEU A 221 -8.32 9.88 5.68
C LEU A 221 -9.69 10.54 5.91
N ASP A 222 -10.74 9.77 6.22
CA ASP A 222 -12.06 10.30 6.62
C ASP A 222 -12.03 11.06 7.97
N ASN A 223 -11.08 10.78 8.87
CA ASN A 223 -10.93 11.49 10.14
C ASN A 223 -9.46 11.91 10.38
N ILE A 224 -8.95 12.87 9.60
CA ILE A 224 -7.69 13.55 9.95
C ILE A 224 -8.02 14.57 11.05
N THR A 225 -7.94 14.15 12.30
CA THR A 225 -8.19 15.00 13.47
C THR A 225 -6.90 15.25 14.23
N PRO A 226 -6.68 16.47 14.74
CA PRO A 226 -5.51 16.75 15.58
C PRO A 226 -5.48 15.80 16.78
N VAL A 227 -4.39 15.06 16.93
CA VAL A 227 -4.15 14.19 18.10
C VAL A 227 -3.45 14.94 19.23
N ARG A 228 -2.68 15.98 18.90
CA ARG A 228 -1.89 16.75 19.87
C ARG A 228 -1.58 18.15 19.37
N THR A 229 -1.44 19.09 20.31
CA THR A 229 -1.01 20.46 20.02
C THR A 229 0.08 20.89 20.99
N ILE A 230 1.19 21.38 20.46
CA ILE A 230 2.31 21.93 21.24
C ILE A 230 2.25 23.46 21.11
N THR A 231 2.07 24.13 22.24
CA THR A 231 1.86 25.59 22.29
C THR A 231 3.10 26.34 22.78
N LYS A 232 3.03 27.68 22.81
CA LYS A 232 4.08 28.60 23.29
C LYS A 232 5.36 28.60 22.43
N LEU A 233 5.23 28.32 21.13
CA LEU A 233 6.31 28.48 20.16
C LEU A 233 6.35 29.92 19.63
N LYS A 234 7.53 30.44 19.31
CA LYS A 234 7.74 31.81 18.83
C LYS A 234 7.90 31.84 17.32
N GLY A 235 6.77 31.90 16.61
CA GLY A 235 6.72 31.93 15.15
C GLY A 235 7.33 30.66 14.53
N PRO A 236 6.75 29.47 14.79
CA PRO A 236 7.26 28.22 14.23
C PRO A 236 7.10 28.24 12.70
N CYS A 237 8.18 28.00 11.97
CA CYS A 237 8.21 28.11 10.51
C CYS A 237 8.61 26.80 9.82
N GLY A 238 9.68 26.15 10.25
CA GLY A 238 10.15 24.87 9.74
C GLY A 238 10.06 23.78 10.80
N VAL A 239 9.83 22.55 10.35
CA VAL A 239 9.79 21.36 11.20
C VAL A 239 10.45 20.18 10.49
N ALA A 240 11.23 19.40 11.24
CA ALA A 240 11.83 18.15 10.79
C ALA A 240 11.79 17.12 11.93
N VAL A 241 11.70 15.84 11.59
CA VAL A 241 11.69 14.74 12.58
C VAL A 241 12.91 13.85 12.39
N SER A 242 13.60 13.56 13.50
CA SER A 242 14.73 12.64 13.55
C SER A 242 14.26 11.18 13.62
N GLY A 243 15.10 10.23 13.18
CA GLY A 243 14.84 8.80 13.34
C GLY A 243 14.64 8.34 14.80
N ASP A 244 15.19 9.09 15.76
CA ASP A 244 15.03 8.85 17.20
C ASP A 244 13.83 9.59 17.81
N ASP A 245 12.81 9.90 17.01
CA ASP A 245 11.56 10.56 17.43
C ASP A 245 11.75 11.96 18.07
N HIS A 246 12.86 12.64 17.77
CA HIS A 246 13.04 14.05 18.14
C HIS A 246 12.42 14.95 17.07
N VAL A 247 11.66 15.97 17.50
CA VAL A 247 11.06 16.96 16.61
C VAL A 247 11.87 18.25 16.69
N ILE A 248 12.42 18.68 15.56
CA ILE A 248 13.25 19.88 15.44
C ILE A 248 12.40 20.97 14.79
N ILE A 249 12.32 22.13 15.43
CA ILE A 249 11.46 23.24 14.99
C ILE A 249 12.30 24.51 14.94
N THR A 250 12.18 25.29 13.88
CA THR A 250 12.71 26.65 13.82
C THR A 250 11.68 27.64 14.35
N GLU A 251 12.08 28.43 15.35
CA GLU A 251 11.28 29.51 15.93
C GLU A 251 11.84 30.84 15.43
N ARG A 252 11.25 31.39 14.35
CA ARG A 252 11.74 32.60 13.67
C ARG A 252 11.80 33.80 14.61
N ASP A 253 10.71 34.06 15.33
CA ASP A 253 10.60 35.21 16.24
C ASP A 253 11.41 34.98 17.53
N GLY A 254 11.77 33.71 17.80
CA GLY A 254 12.61 33.31 18.91
C GLY A 254 14.11 33.34 18.60
N HIS A 255 14.49 33.50 17.32
CA HIS A 255 15.86 33.40 16.83
C HIS A 255 16.55 32.10 17.26
N CYS A 256 15.81 30.98 17.29
CA CYS A 256 16.33 29.72 17.81
C CYS A 256 15.76 28.48 17.12
N VAL A 257 16.50 27.38 17.25
CA VAL A 257 16.00 26.03 16.93
C VAL A 257 15.62 25.34 18.23
N THR A 258 14.42 24.79 18.30
CA THR A 258 13.93 24.04 19.46
C THR A 258 13.83 22.57 19.12
N ILE A 259 14.35 21.73 20.02
CA ILE A 259 14.27 20.28 19.93
C ILE A 259 13.27 19.81 20.97
N LEU A 260 12.25 19.09 20.52
CA LEU A 260 11.26 18.43 21.35
C LEU A 260 11.50 16.92 21.34
N ASP A 261 11.05 16.26 22.39
CA ASP A 261 10.92 14.81 22.41
C ASP A 261 9.63 14.36 21.70
N ARG A 262 9.43 13.04 21.61
CA ARG A 262 8.24 12.42 20.99
C ARG A 262 6.93 12.84 21.65
N GLU A 263 6.94 13.22 22.92
CA GLU A 263 5.76 13.68 23.65
C GLU A 263 5.44 15.16 23.36
N GLY A 264 6.35 15.89 22.70
CA GLY A 264 6.23 17.31 22.41
C GLY A 264 6.78 18.20 23.52
N LYS A 265 7.48 17.62 24.50
CA LYS A 265 8.12 18.37 25.57
C LYS A 265 9.46 18.89 25.09
N LYS A 266 9.75 20.13 25.49
CA LYS A 266 10.96 20.85 25.09
C LYS A 266 12.19 20.28 25.79
N VAL A 267 13.12 19.74 24.99
CA VAL A 267 14.39 19.18 25.45
C VAL A 267 15.48 20.24 25.43
N LYS A 268 15.65 20.94 24.30
CA LYS A 268 16.69 21.96 24.11
C LYS A 268 16.21 23.15 23.28
N SER A 269 16.89 24.28 23.45
CA SER A 269 16.85 25.42 22.53
C SER A 269 18.27 25.83 22.15
N LEU A 270 18.51 25.91 20.85
CA LEU A 270 19.80 26.25 20.26
C LEU A 270 19.79 27.68 19.74
N GLY A 271 20.83 28.44 20.07
CA GLY A 271 21.12 29.77 19.51
C GLY A 271 20.41 30.99 20.08
N ARG A 272 19.57 30.81 21.11
CA ARG A 272 19.09 31.93 21.95
C ARG A 272 20.11 32.31 23.03
N LYS A 273 20.01 33.53 23.56
CA LYS A 273 20.76 33.94 24.78
C LYS A 273 20.36 33.04 25.95
N GLY A 274 21.31 32.28 26.50
CA GLY A 274 21.07 31.26 27.53
C GLY A 274 20.57 29.91 27.01
N GLY A 275 20.60 29.67 25.70
CA GLY A 275 20.42 28.35 25.08
C GLY A 275 21.74 27.58 24.98
N SER A 276 21.66 26.34 24.49
CA SER A 276 22.86 25.52 24.20
C SER A 276 23.50 25.96 22.89
N GLY A 277 24.83 25.77 22.79
CA GLY A 277 25.60 26.12 21.60
C GLY A 277 26.07 27.57 21.54
N ASN A 278 26.76 27.93 20.46
CA ASN A 278 27.40 29.25 20.27
C ASN A 278 26.89 30.02 19.05
N VAL A 279 25.97 29.45 18.28
CA VAL A 279 25.51 30.02 17.01
C VAL A 279 24.31 30.93 17.23
N LYS A 280 24.23 32.04 16.49
CA LYS A 280 23.03 32.91 16.44
C LYS A 280 22.35 32.73 15.10
N PHE A 281 21.02 32.69 15.10
CA PHE A 281 20.24 32.43 13.90
C PHE A 281 19.09 33.44 13.71
N SER A 282 18.71 33.65 12.46
CA SER A 282 17.40 34.11 12.03
C SER A 282 16.75 32.99 11.19
N PRO A 283 16.34 31.88 11.84
CA PRO A 283 16.10 30.63 11.14
C PRO A 283 14.76 30.65 10.38
N CYS A 284 14.74 30.02 9.22
CA CYS A 284 13.53 29.77 8.43
C CYS A 284 13.29 28.27 8.27
N GLY A 285 14.01 27.62 7.36
CA GLY A 285 13.89 26.19 7.08
C GLY A 285 14.75 25.33 7.99
N VAL A 286 14.35 24.08 8.17
CA VAL A 286 15.15 23.07 8.86
C VAL A 286 15.01 21.71 8.22
N ALA A 287 16.12 20.99 8.16
CA ALA A 287 16.17 19.57 7.83
C ALA A 287 17.13 18.87 8.77
N ILE A 288 16.98 17.56 8.93
CA ILE A 288 17.89 16.74 9.74
C ILE A 288 18.48 15.62 8.89
N THR A 289 19.79 15.46 8.98
CA THR A 289 20.52 14.40 8.28
C THR A 289 20.43 13.08 9.05
N GLN A 290 20.70 11.96 8.38
CA GLN A 290 20.70 10.63 9.02
C GLN A 290 21.75 10.50 10.14
N ASP A 291 22.88 11.21 10.01
CA ASP A 291 23.93 11.34 11.03
C ASP A 291 23.61 12.40 12.12
N LYS A 292 22.36 12.85 12.20
CA LYS A 292 21.81 13.73 13.25
C LYS A 292 22.43 15.13 13.29
N PHE A 293 22.90 15.65 12.16
CA PHE A 293 23.16 17.08 12.05
C PHE A 293 21.91 17.82 11.59
N ILE A 294 21.72 19.01 12.15
CA ILE A 294 20.63 19.88 11.79
C ILE A 294 21.15 20.83 10.71
N LEU A 295 20.47 20.87 9.57
CA LEU A 295 20.65 21.91 8.55
C LEU A 295 19.62 22.99 8.79
N VAL A 296 20.07 24.23 8.95
CA VAL A 296 19.21 25.39 9.19
C VAL A 296 19.43 26.40 8.08
N SER A 297 18.35 26.86 7.48
CA SER A 297 18.40 27.99 6.58
C SER A 297 18.34 29.28 7.40
N ASP A 298 19.35 30.12 7.25
CA ASP A 298 19.53 31.32 8.05
C ASP A 298 20.15 32.46 7.23
N ASN A 299 19.40 33.56 7.05
CA ASN A 299 19.85 34.82 6.47
C ASN A 299 20.82 34.66 5.28
N HIS A 300 20.32 34.09 4.17
CA HIS A 300 21.08 33.84 2.93
C HIS A 300 22.16 32.75 3.03
N ARG A 301 22.12 31.91 4.06
CA ARG A 301 23.11 30.86 4.30
C ARG A 301 22.46 29.57 4.76
N ILE A 302 23.20 28.48 4.59
CA ILE A 302 22.85 27.17 5.11
C ILE A 302 23.88 26.80 6.17
N GLN A 303 23.43 26.56 7.40
CA GLN A 303 24.27 26.20 8.53
C GLN A 303 24.04 24.74 8.91
N LYS A 304 25.12 23.95 8.98
CA LYS A 304 25.13 22.60 9.54
C LYS A 304 25.59 22.66 10.98
N ILE A 305 24.75 22.22 11.90
CA ILE A 305 25.02 22.26 13.34
C ILE A 305 24.81 20.90 13.98
N SER A 306 25.46 20.64 15.11
CA SER A 306 25.18 19.46 15.94
C SER A 306 23.87 19.62 16.73
N MET A 307 23.34 18.51 17.25
CA MET A 307 22.19 18.51 18.17
C MET A 307 22.43 19.29 19.47
N ASP A 308 23.69 19.62 19.78
CA ASP A 308 24.07 20.45 20.92
C ASP A 308 24.21 21.94 20.56
N GLY A 309 24.04 22.30 19.28
CA GLY A 309 24.07 23.67 18.79
C GLY A 309 25.46 24.21 18.47
N TYR A 310 26.44 23.33 18.22
CA TYR A 310 27.76 23.74 17.74
C TYR A 310 27.78 23.81 16.22
N LEU A 311 28.33 24.89 15.66
CA LEU A 311 28.52 25.03 14.21
C LEU A 311 29.55 24.03 13.69
N ILE A 312 29.16 23.27 12.67
CA ILE A 312 30.06 22.32 11.98
C ILE A 312 30.52 22.92 10.66
N ALA A 313 29.58 23.44 9.87
CA ALA A 313 29.86 24.09 8.60
C ALA A 313 28.82 25.18 8.31
N SER A 314 29.22 26.18 7.53
CA SER A 314 28.33 27.25 7.07
C SER A 314 28.70 27.57 5.64
N VAL A 315 27.70 27.63 4.76
CA VAL A 315 27.89 27.94 3.35
C VAL A 315 26.92 29.01 2.88
N GLY A 316 27.41 29.79 1.92
CA GLY A 316 26.66 30.79 1.20
C GLY A 316 26.69 32.19 1.78
N GLU A 317 26.14 33.09 0.97
CA GLU A 317 26.03 34.53 1.20
C GLU A 317 24.93 35.09 0.28
N PHE A 318 24.59 36.36 0.43
CA PHE A 318 23.64 37.00 -0.48
C PHE A 318 24.22 37.13 -1.90
N GLY A 319 23.45 36.72 -2.90
CA GLY A 319 23.82 36.90 -4.30
C GLY A 319 23.09 35.95 -5.25
N ILE A 320 23.58 35.85 -6.48
CA ILE A 320 22.95 35.11 -7.59
C ILE A 320 23.83 34.01 -8.17
N GLU A 321 25.10 33.92 -7.79
CA GLU A 321 26.01 32.88 -8.26
C GLU A 321 25.75 31.53 -7.56
N PRO A 322 26.33 30.41 -8.03
CA PRO A 322 26.31 29.15 -7.29
C PRO A 322 26.80 29.33 -5.85
N LEU A 323 26.13 28.67 -4.88
CA LEU A 323 26.30 28.83 -3.43
C LEU A 323 25.90 30.20 -2.86
N GLN A 324 25.50 31.18 -3.67
CA GLN A 324 24.88 32.41 -3.16
C GLN A 324 23.36 32.27 -3.14
N PHE A 325 22.72 32.78 -2.10
CA PHE A 325 21.29 32.60 -1.85
C PHE A 325 20.56 33.92 -1.60
N ASN A 326 19.31 34.00 -2.02
CA ASN A 326 18.42 35.11 -1.76
C ASN A 326 17.18 34.64 -0.99
N THR A 327 17.21 34.79 0.34
CA THR A 327 16.12 34.41 1.27
C THR A 327 15.65 32.95 1.17
N PRO A 328 16.54 31.95 1.31
CA PRO A 328 16.15 30.54 1.22
C PRO A 328 15.18 30.16 2.35
N PRO A 329 13.91 29.79 2.08
CA PRO A 329 12.93 29.61 3.15
C PRO A 329 12.87 28.17 3.66
N CYS A 330 13.24 27.17 2.85
CA CYS A 330 13.24 25.76 3.24
C CYS A 330 14.41 24.96 2.64
N ILE A 331 14.67 23.79 3.25
CA ILE A 331 15.71 22.82 2.90
C ILE A 331 15.07 21.42 2.91
N ALA A 332 15.33 20.62 1.89
CA ALA A 332 15.01 19.20 1.85
C ALA A 332 16.27 18.36 1.66
N ILE A 333 16.27 17.14 2.18
CA ILE A 333 17.39 16.19 2.02
C ILE A 333 16.86 14.97 1.28
N SER A 334 17.57 14.54 0.24
CA SER A 334 17.24 13.30 -0.45
C SER A 334 17.52 12.10 0.47
N PRO A 335 16.54 11.23 0.75
CA PRO A 335 16.77 10.05 1.56
C PRO A 335 17.66 9.01 0.85
N ILE A 336 17.85 9.13 -0.46
CA ILE A 336 18.62 8.19 -1.28
C ILE A 336 20.09 8.60 -1.35
N THR A 337 20.36 9.87 -1.67
CA THR A 337 21.73 10.36 -1.95
C THR A 337 22.30 11.21 -0.82
N GLY A 338 21.48 11.66 0.13
CA GLY A 338 21.87 12.63 1.16
C GLY A 338 22.11 14.04 0.62
N GLN A 339 21.86 14.29 -0.68
CA GLN A 339 21.99 15.63 -1.26
C GLN A 339 20.97 16.59 -0.65
N VAL A 340 21.37 17.85 -0.57
CA VAL A 340 20.63 18.93 0.08
C VAL A 340 20.03 19.84 -0.99
N TYR A 341 18.71 19.92 -1.02
CA TYR A 341 17.94 20.72 -1.97
C TYR A 341 17.42 21.96 -1.28
N ILE A 342 17.69 23.12 -1.86
CA ILE A 342 17.40 24.42 -1.25
C ILE A 342 16.54 25.23 -2.21
N ALA A 343 15.38 25.69 -1.73
CA ALA A 343 14.57 26.63 -2.46
C ALA A 343 15.20 28.01 -2.34
N ASP A 344 15.81 28.51 -3.42
CA ASP A 344 16.44 29.82 -3.45
C ASP A 344 15.41 30.87 -3.89
N ARG A 345 14.50 31.16 -2.97
CA ARG A 345 13.22 31.86 -3.23
C ARG A 345 13.39 33.15 -4.03
N GLY A 346 14.29 34.03 -3.60
CA GLY A 346 14.50 35.34 -4.22
C GLY A 346 15.24 35.27 -5.56
N ASN A 347 15.83 34.12 -5.90
CA ASN A 347 16.50 33.87 -7.18
C ASN A 347 15.68 32.93 -8.08
N HIS A 348 14.46 32.57 -7.70
CA HIS A 348 13.51 31.81 -8.52
C HIS A 348 14.07 30.46 -9.03
N ARG A 349 14.89 29.80 -8.21
CA ARG A 349 15.60 28.58 -8.57
C ARG A 349 15.70 27.62 -7.40
N ILE A 350 16.07 26.39 -7.71
CA ILE A 350 16.47 25.37 -6.72
C ILE A 350 17.97 25.15 -6.87
N GLN A 351 18.69 25.19 -5.76
CA GLN A 351 20.10 24.80 -5.69
C GLN A 351 20.23 23.46 -4.98
N VAL A 352 21.10 22.59 -5.51
CA VAL A 352 21.38 21.27 -4.98
C VAL A 352 22.84 21.21 -4.56
N LEU A 353 23.06 20.82 -3.31
CA LEU A 353 24.37 20.61 -2.72
C LEU A 353 24.61 19.14 -2.44
N ASN A 354 25.87 18.75 -2.45
CA ASN A 354 26.30 17.45 -1.95
C ASN A 354 26.18 17.39 -0.42
N PRO A 355 26.23 16.20 0.22
CA PRO A 355 26.13 16.05 1.67
C PRO A 355 27.19 16.82 2.48
N ASP A 356 28.33 17.13 1.85
CA ASP A 356 29.42 17.96 2.39
C ASP A 356 29.21 19.47 2.18
N LEU A 357 28.03 19.86 1.66
CA LEU A 357 27.61 21.22 1.32
C LEU A 357 28.37 21.86 0.14
N THR A 358 29.11 21.08 -0.66
CA THR A 358 29.66 21.57 -1.92
C THR A 358 28.58 21.69 -3.00
N PHE A 359 28.72 22.64 -3.92
CA PHE A 359 27.78 22.83 -5.03
C PHE A 359 27.72 21.59 -5.94
N SER A 360 26.52 21.15 -6.27
CA SER A 360 26.29 20.06 -7.22
C SER A 360 25.69 20.59 -8.52
N GLN A 361 24.49 21.15 -8.43
CA GLN A 361 23.75 21.65 -9.59
C GLN A 361 22.70 22.68 -9.18
N LEU A 362 22.13 23.37 -10.16
CA LEU A 362 20.98 24.24 -9.98
C LEU A 362 20.04 24.13 -11.17
N PHE A 363 18.77 24.43 -10.96
CA PHE A 363 17.77 24.49 -12.02
C PHE A 363 16.64 25.45 -11.64
N GLY A 364 15.92 25.92 -12.65
CA GLY A 364 14.89 26.95 -12.49
C GLY A 364 15.36 28.34 -12.89
N SER A 365 14.39 29.17 -13.25
CA SER A 365 14.54 30.60 -13.54
C SER A 365 13.20 31.28 -13.27
N GLU A 366 13.19 32.61 -13.21
CA GLU A 366 11.96 33.37 -13.03
C GLU A 366 10.98 33.16 -14.20
N GLY A 367 9.71 32.91 -13.87
CA GLY A 367 8.61 32.87 -14.83
C GLY A 367 7.54 31.85 -14.49
N SER A 368 6.65 31.59 -15.46
CA SER A 368 5.47 30.72 -15.30
C SER A 368 5.50 29.50 -16.23
N ALA A 369 6.49 29.37 -17.12
CA ALA A 369 6.63 28.18 -17.95
C ALA A 369 7.02 26.94 -17.13
N ASN A 370 6.94 25.77 -17.74
CA ASN A 370 7.35 24.51 -17.10
C ASN A 370 8.84 24.58 -16.75
N GLY A 371 9.18 24.28 -15.49
CA GLY A 371 10.55 24.40 -14.98
C GLY A 371 11.00 25.81 -14.63
N GLN A 372 10.15 26.83 -14.80
CA GLN A 372 10.35 28.16 -14.22
C GLN A 372 9.57 28.30 -12.91
N PHE A 373 10.00 29.21 -12.05
CA PHE A 373 9.39 29.43 -10.74
C PHE A 373 9.10 30.91 -10.49
N GLN A 374 8.11 31.15 -9.62
CA GLN A 374 7.86 32.43 -9.02
C GLN A 374 7.83 32.27 -7.49
N TYR A 375 8.96 32.65 -6.86
CA TYR A 375 9.19 32.51 -5.42
C TYR A 375 8.94 31.08 -4.91
N PRO A 376 9.76 30.08 -5.32
CA PRO A 376 9.64 28.73 -4.80
C PRO A 376 9.86 28.74 -3.27
N HIS A 377 9.06 27.97 -2.54
CA HIS A 377 9.11 27.99 -1.07
C HIS A 377 9.59 26.68 -0.46
N ASP A 378 8.86 25.59 -0.64
CA ASP A 378 9.18 24.32 0.01
C ASP A 378 9.37 23.20 -1.01
N ILE A 379 10.08 22.15 -0.59
CA ILE A 379 10.50 21.03 -1.41
C ILE A 379 10.22 19.74 -0.65
N ALA A 380 9.56 18.78 -1.29
CA ALA A 380 9.47 17.42 -0.81
C ALA A 380 10.09 16.46 -1.84
N ILE A 381 10.69 15.38 -1.36
CA ILE A 381 11.36 14.39 -2.20
C ILE A 381 10.74 13.02 -1.90
N ASP A 382 10.27 12.33 -2.93
CA ASP A 382 9.68 11.00 -2.76
C ASP A 382 10.74 9.89 -2.69
N SER A 383 10.28 8.66 -2.44
CA SER A 383 11.15 7.47 -2.33
C SER A 383 11.85 7.08 -3.63
N GLN A 384 11.46 7.67 -4.77
CA GLN A 384 12.13 7.50 -6.07
C GLN A 384 13.09 8.66 -6.37
N GLY A 385 13.19 9.65 -5.48
CA GLY A 385 14.02 10.84 -5.66
C GLY A 385 13.37 11.91 -6.54
N LEU A 386 12.09 11.78 -6.89
CA LEU A 386 11.38 12.85 -7.59
C LEU A 386 11.10 13.98 -6.62
N MET A 387 11.37 15.20 -7.06
CA MET A 387 11.21 16.40 -6.26
C MET A 387 9.88 17.08 -6.57
N TYR A 388 9.21 17.58 -5.55
CA TYR A 388 7.98 18.34 -5.65
C TYR A 388 8.24 19.70 -5.03
N VAL A 389 8.09 20.75 -5.82
CA VAL A 389 8.41 22.12 -5.43
C VAL A 389 7.13 22.93 -5.38
N ALA A 390 6.89 23.59 -4.24
CA ALA A 390 5.84 24.58 -4.09
C ALA A 390 6.22 25.87 -4.81
N ASP A 391 5.62 26.07 -6.00
CA ASP A 391 5.81 27.24 -6.84
C ASP A 391 4.77 28.31 -6.46
N THR A 392 5.07 28.98 -5.34
CA THR A 392 4.13 29.75 -4.53
C THR A 392 3.30 30.75 -5.34
N TYR A 393 3.95 31.63 -6.11
CA TYR A 393 3.25 32.72 -6.79
C TYR A 393 2.63 32.29 -8.13
N ASN A 394 3.03 31.13 -8.66
CA ASN A 394 2.33 30.48 -9.77
C ASN A 394 1.17 29.59 -9.29
N HIS A 395 0.94 29.48 -7.98
CA HIS A 395 -0.19 28.75 -7.39
C HIS A 395 -0.26 27.26 -7.79
N ARG A 396 0.90 26.61 -7.92
CA ARG A 396 1.02 25.22 -8.39
C ARG A 396 2.12 24.47 -7.65
N ILE A 397 2.09 23.15 -7.76
CA ILE A 397 3.22 22.27 -7.42
C ILE A 397 3.82 21.76 -8.72
N GLN A 398 5.15 21.83 -8.83
CA GLN A 398 5.88 21.27 -9.96
C GLN A 398 6.72 20.08 -9.52
N LYS A 399 6.71 19.02 -10.34
CA LYS A 399 7.43 17.77 -10.13
C LYS A 399 8.65 17.69 -11.05
N PHE A 400 9.78 17.27 -10.51
CA PHE A 400 11.06 17.21 -11.21
C PHE A 400 11.75 15.86 -11.00
N SER A 401 12.54 15.46 -11.99
CA SER A 401 13.46 14.33 -11.85
C SER A 401 14.65 14.69 -10.96
N PRO A 402 15.40 13.72 -10.41
CA PRO A 402 16.63 13.99 -9.65
C PRO A 402 17.66 14.86 -10.41
N GLY A 403 17.64 14.81 -11.75
CA GLY A 403 18.48 15.64 -12.62
C GLY A 403 17.91 17.05 -12.88
N GLY A 404 16.88 17.49 -12.15
CA GLY A 404 16.31 18.84 -12.28
C GLY A 404 15.44 19.06 -13.52
N LYS A 405 15.05 17.99 -14.23
CA LYS A 405 14.16 18.12 -15.41
C LYS A 405 12.70 18.12 -14.97
N PHE A 406 11.91 19.03 -15.53
CA PHE A 406 10.46 19.06 -15.33
C PHE A 406 9.83 17.73 -15.77
N VAL A 407 8.92 17.20 -14.93
CA VAL A 407 8.19 15.95 -15.18
C VAL A 407 6.71 16.24 -15.37
N SER A 408 6.09 16.90 -14.39
CA SER A 408 4.67 17.23 -14.41
C SER A 408 4.37 18.38 -13.44
N GLN A 409 3.12 18.85 -13.43
CA GLN A 409 2.64 19.83 -12.47
C GLN A 409 1.17 19.57 -12.13
N PHE A 410 0.75 20.07 -10.98
CA PHE A 410 -0.65 20.08 -10.58
C PHE A 410 -0.95 21.29 -9.68
N GLY A 411 -2.24 21.57 -9.48
CA GLY A 411 -2.67 22.80 -8.84
C GLY A 411 -2.91 23.94 -9.83
N SER A 412 -3.86 24.79 -9.49
CA SER A 412 -4.13 26.05 -10.18
C SER A 412 -4.71 27.05 -9.18
N LYS A 413 -4.61 28.35 -9.46
CA LYS A 413 -5.10 29.39 -8.56
C LYS A 413 -6.59 29.24 -8.25
N GLY A 414 -6.93 29.09 -6.97
CA GLY A 414 -8.33 29.09 -6.49
C GLY A 414 -8.53 28.36 -5.17
N SER A 415 -9.79 28.10 -4.81
CA SER A 415 -10.20 27.46 -3.54
C SER A 415 -11.01 26.17 -3.73
N GLY A 416 -11.31 25.80 -4.98
CA GLY A 416 -12.00 24.57 -5.35
C GLY A 416 -11.14 23.31 -5.19
N PRO A 417 -11.71 22.11 -5.41
CA PRO A 417 -10.96 20.85 -5.36
C PRO A 417 -9.74 20.87 -6.29
N GLY A 418 -8.56 20.60 -5.73
CA GLY A 418 -7.29 20.59 -6.44
C GLY A 418 -6.75 21.97 -6.84
N GLN A 419 -7.43 23.05 -6.48
CA GLN A 419 -6.91 24.41 -6.61
C GLN A 419 -6.11 24.80 -5.36
N LEU A 420 -5.10 25.64 -5.54
CA LEU A 420 -4.19 26.10 -4.50
C LEU A 420 -4.10 27.61 -4.54
N ILE A 421 -3.94 28.26 -3.39
CA ILE A 421 -3.55 29.67 -3.32
C ILE A 421 -2.24 29.75 -2.55
N LEU A 422 -1.16 30.26 -3.16
CA LEU A 422 0.13 30.45 -2.49
C LEU A 422 0.54 29.19 -1.71
N PRO A 423 0.77 28.04 -2.38
CA PRO A 423 1.24 26.84 -1.69
C PRO A 423 2.57 27.15 -1.01
N ILE A 424 2.68 26.84 0.28
CA ILE A 424 3.85 27.13 1.11
C ILE A 424 4.50 25.82 1.52
N GLY A 425 3.85 25.06 2.41
CA GLY A 425 4.37 23.80 2.92
C GLY A 425 4.10 22.64 2.00
N ILE A 426 5.06 21.72 1.86
CA ILE A 426 4.84 20.45 1.15
C ILE A 426 5.53 19.31 1.86
N THR A 427 4.84 18.18 1.99
CA THR A 427 5.45 16.94 2.48
C THR A 427 4.81 15.74 1.79
N ILE A 428 5.51 14.59 1.84
CA ILE A 428 5.06 13.35 1.22
C ILE A 428 5.09 12.27 2.29
N ASP A 429 4.01 11.51 2.40
CA ASP A 429 3.97 10.33 3.24
C ASP A 429 4.68 9.16 2.54
N THR A 430 6.01 9.26 2.45
CA THR A 430 6.87 8.31 1.73
C THR A 430 6.92 6.93 2.39
N ALA A 431 6.63 6.86 3.69
CA ALA A 431 6.65 5.61 4.45
C ALA A 431 5.44 4.72 4.13
N ALA A 432 4.38 5.27 3.52
CA ALA A 432 3.12 4.56 3.47
C ALA A 432 2.25 4.77 2.24
N THR A 433 1.89 6.01 1.91
CA THR A 433 0.87 6.26 0.88
C THR A 433 1.43 6.88 -0.40
N GLY A 434 2.58 7.57 -0.32
CA GLY A 434 3.10 8.38 -1.41
C GLY A 434 2.21 9.59 -1.74
N LEU A 435 1.23 9.90 -0.88
CA LEU A 435 0.38 11.08 -1.05
C LEU A 435 1.18 12.34 -0.72
N VAL A 436 0.87 13.39 -1.47
CA VAL A 436 1.48 14.71 -1.34
C VAL A 436 0.54 15.61 -0.55
N TYR A 437 1.01 16.13 0.57
CA TYR A 437 0.28 17.04 1.46
C TYR A 437 0.83 18.44 1.25
N VAL A 438 -0.05 19.37 0.87
CA VAL A 438 0.30 20.74 0.51
C VAL A 438 -0.45 21.70 1.42
N GLY A 439 0.27 22.47 2.20
CA GLY A 439 -0.25 23.59 2.94
C GLY A 439 -0.37 24.81 2.03
N ASP A 440 -1.53 25.45 2.02
CA ASP A 440 -1.78 26.62 1.16
C ASP A 440 -2.31 27.84 1.94
N GLY A 441 -2.33 28.98 1.25
CA GLY A 441 -2.83 30.26 1.71
C GLY A 441 -4.35 30.33 1.90
N ASN A 442 -5.10 29.26 1.60
CA ASN A 442 -6.50 29.12 2.01
C ASN A 442 -6.62 28.50 3.42
N HIS A 443 -5.53 28.45 4.19
CA HIS A 443 -5.49 27.99 5.58
C HIS A 443 -5.88 26.51 5.76
N HIS A 444 -5.65 25.69 4.74
CA HIS A 444 -5.91 24.26 4.80
C HIS A 444 -4.74 23.47 4.23
N ILE A 445 -4.79 22.16 4.42
CA ILE A 445 -3.88 21.19 3.83
C ILE A 445 -4.66 20.43 2.76
N SER A 446 -4.22 20.55 1.51
CA SER A 446 -4.74 19.80 0.37
C SER A 446 -3.89 18.56 0.13
N VAL A 447 -4.54 17.42 -0.12
CA VAL A 447 -3.91 16.11 -0.29
C VAL A 447 -4.08 15.66 -1.73
N PHE A 448 -3.00 15.22 -2.35
CA PHE A 448 -2.94 14.78 -3.74
C PHE A 448 -2.27 13.41 -3.86
N THR A 449 -2.58 12.69 -4.94
CA THR A 449 -1.77 11.54 -5.37
C THR A 449 -0.42 12.00 -5.92
N SER A 450 0.52 11.06 -6.10
CA SER A 450 1.82 11.31 -6.74
C SER A 450 1.72 11.84 -8.18
N ASP A 451 0.57 11.63 -8.82
CA ASP A 451 0.24 12.09 -10.17
C ASP A 451 -0.51 13.43 -10.18
N GLY A 452 -0.75 14.01 -8.99
CA GLY A 452 -1.40 15.32 -8.85
C GLY A 452 -2.93 15.29 -8.85
N VAL A 453 -3.55 14.13 -8.68
CA VAL A 453 -5.01 14.02 -8.54
C VAL A 453 -5.41 14.44 -7.13
N PHE A 454 -6.33 15.40 -7.01
CA PHE A 454 -6.85 15.82 -5.72
C PHE A 454 -7.59 14.69 -5.02
N VAL A 455 -7.27 14.46 -3.75
CA VAL A 455 -7.89 13.46 -2.91
C VAL A 455 -8.88 14.12 -1.95
N ARG A 456 -8.41 15.09 -1.16
CA ARG A 456 -9.22 15.81 -0.16
C ARG A 456 -8.49 17.04 0.36
N LYS A 457 -9.16 17.80 1.23
CA LYS A 457 -8.55 18.87 2.04
C LYS A 457 -9.08 18.85 3.47
N PHE A 458 -8.30 19.33 4.43
CA PHE A 458 -8.69 19.47 5.83
C PHE A 458 -7.99 20.68 6.47
N GLY A 459 -8.51 21.11 7.62
CA GLY A 459 -8.15 22.38 8.24
C GLY A 459 -9.00 23.54 7.71
N SER A 460 -9.20 24.53 8.56
CA SER A 460 -9.90 25.77 8.23
C SER A 460 -9.29 26.93 9.01
N GLU A 461 -9.55 28.16 8.57
CA GLU A 461 -9.02 29.32 9.28
C GLU A 461 -9.63 29.45 10.68
N GLY A 462 -8.77 29.62 11.68
CA GLY A 462 -9.17 30.02 13.03
C GLY A 462 -8.19 29.55 14.08
N ASN A 463 -8.63 29.56 15.34
CA ASN A 463 -7.76 29.35 16.50
C ASN A 463 -8.12 28.06 17.28
N ASN A 464 -9.21 27.39 16.91
CA ASN A 464 -9.63 26.12 17.52
C ASN A 464 -8.63 25.01 17.21
N ILE A 465 -8.72 23.87 17.90
CA ILE A 465 -7.73 22.79 17.79
C ILE A 465 -7.65 22.19 16.38
N ASP A 466 -8.78 22.19 15.67
CA ASP A 466 -9.01 21.68 14.31
C ASP A 466 -8.79 22.71 13.20
N HIS A 467 -8.48 23.96 13.56
CA HIS A 467 -8.21 25.05 12.63
C HIS A 467 -6.69 25.24 12.44
N ILE A 468 -6.24 25.74 11.29
CA ILE A 468 -4.82 26.06 11.02
C ILE A 468 -4.78 27.45 10.39
N LYS A 469 -3.72 28.24 10.66
CA LYS A 469 -3.49 29.52 9.96
C LYS A 469 -2.11 29.57 9.31
N TYR A 470 -2.12 29.47 7.99
CA TYR A 470 -0.92 29.42 7.14
C TYR A 470 -0.03 28.24 7.55
N PRO A 471 -0.35 27.00 7.10
CA PRO A 471 0.52 25.86 7.29
C PRO A 471 1.86 26.11 6.59
N PHE A 472 2.92 26.41 7.36
CA PHE A 472 4.27 26.66 6.84
C PHE A 472 5.03 25.33 6.68
N GLY A 473 5.78 24.88 7.68
CA GLY A 473 6.47 23.60 7.66
C GLY A 473 5.51 22.43 7.87
N LEU A 474 5.67 21.39 7.06
CA LEU A 474 4.96 20.11 7.15
C LEU A 474 5.97 18.96 7.16
N THR A 475 5.78 17.97 8.02
CA THR A 475 6.62 16.76 7.98
C THR A 475 5.92 15.56 8.60
N PHE A 476 6.25 14.36 8.14
CA PHE A 476 5.81 13.11 8.72
C PHE A 476 6.89 12.52 9.62
N ASP A 477 6.48 11.87 10.71
CA ASP A 477 7.35 10.92 11.42
C ASP A 477 7.25 9.50 10.86
N LYS A 478 8.10 8.60 11.37
CA LYS A 478 8.14 7.19 10.97
C LYS A 478 6.85 6.42 11.28
N ASP A 479 6.05 6.89 12.23
CA ASP A 479 4.79 6.27 12.62
C ASP A 479 3.62 6.77 11.75
N GLY A 480 3.86 7.80 10.94
CA GLY A 480 2.89 8.40 10.02
C GLY A 480 2.10 9.55 10.63
N LEU A 481 2.55 10.13 11.74
CA LEU A 481 1.95 11.36 12.29
C LEU A 481 2.42 12.57 11.48
N LEU A 482 1.48 13.46 11.16
CA LEU A 482 1.76 14.68 10.41
C LEU A 482 1.93 15.86 11.36
N TYR A 483 3.10 16.48 11.35
CA TYR A 483 3.42 17.69 12.11
C TYR A 483 3.24 18.91 11.22
N VAL A 484 2.47 19.88 11.70
CA VAL A 484 2.10 21.09 10.98
C VAL A 484 2.46 22.33 11.79
N CYS A 485 3.32 23.18 11.24
CA CYS A 485 3.61 24.49 11.81
C CYS A 485 2.46 25.47 11.54
N ASP A 486 1.70 25.77 12.59
CA ASP A 486 0.68 26.80 12.59
C ASP A 486 1.30 28.11 13.11
N CYS A 487 2.03 28.78 12.21
CA CYS A 487 2.89 29.92 12.53
C CYS A 487 2.12 31.05 13.22
N SER A 488 0.90 31.33 12.76
CA SER A 488 0.10 32.46 13.26
C SER A 488 -0.48 32.18 14.65
N ASN A 489 -0.88 30.93 14.91
CA ASN A 489 -1.36 30.53 16.24
C ASN A 489 -0.23 30.10 17.18
N ARG A 490 1.05 30.25 16.77
CA ARG A 490 2.23 30.02 17.62
C ARG A 490 2.27 28.61 18.22
N ARG A 491 1.93 27.62 17.41
CA ARG A 491 1.83 26.21 17.81
C ARG A 491 2.26 25.25 16.72
N LEU A 492 2.54 24.01 17.13
CA LEU A 492 2.70 22.87 16.26
C LEU A 492 1.49 21.94 16.48
N VAL A 493 0.79 21.59 15.41
CA VAL A 493 -0.36 20.69 15.44
C VAL A 493 0.09 19.33 14.90
N VAL A 494 -0.25 18.26 15.60
CA VAL A 494 0.05 16.88 15.20
C VAL A 494 -1.25 16.20 14.85
N TYR A 495 -1.31 15.61 13.66
CA TYR A 495 -2.44 14.85 13.13
C TYR A 495 -2.13 13.37 13.07
#